data_AF-A0A0G4NQJ4-F1
#
_entry.id   AF-A0A0G4NQJ4-F1
#
_cell.length_a   1.000
_cell.length_b   1.000
_cell.length_c   1.000
_cell.angle_alpha   90.00
_cell.angle_beta   90.00
_cell.angle_gamma   90.00
#
_symmetry.space_group_name_H-M   'P 1'
#
loop_
_entity.id
_entity.type
_entity.pdbx_description
1 polymer ?
#
loop_
_entity_poly.entity_id
_entity_poly.type
_entity_poly.pdbx_seq_one_letter_code
_entity_poly.pdbx_strand_id
1 'polypeptide(L)'
;MARIQIPLDALTSRLNFQERFGSLSTGTVGSRFSNLRPISDFLDFKRLSKPANFGEAQSRVNYNLSHYSSNYAVVFAMLSLYALLTNWLLMFDIIFVVAGMFIIGRLDGRDLEIGTFKATTSQLYTGLLVIAIPLGLLASPFATLLWLIGASGV
;
A
#
# COMPACT_ATOMS: atom_id res chain seq x y z
N MET A 1 7.91 -37.06 32.09
CA MET A 1 8.25 -35.78 31.44
C MET A 1 6.98 -35.22 30.81
N ALA A 2 6.43 -34.12 31.34
CA ALA A 2 5.21 -33.51 30.80
C ALA A 2 5.55 -32.67 29.56
N ARG A 3 4.96 -33.01 28.41
CA ARG A 3 5.15 -32.30 27.15
C ARG A 3 4.27 -31.05 27.18
N ILE A 4 4.88 -29.88 27.32
CA ILE A 4 4.18 -28.59 27.22
C ILE A 4 3.66 -28.47 25.78
N GLN A 5 2.37 -28.76 25.59
CA GLN A 5 1.67 -28.52 24.33
C GLN A 5 1.28 -27.04 24.32
N ILE A 6 2.09 -26.21 23.66
CA ILE A 6 1.74 -24.82 23.41
C ILE A 6 0.60 -24.84 22.38
N PRO A 7 -0.62 -24.38 22.69
CA PRO A 7 -1.72 -24.37 21.73
C PRO A 7 -1.52 -23.19 20.76
N LEU A 8 -0.69 -23.40 19.73
CA LEU A 8 -0.49 -22.41 18.66
C LEU A 8 -1.81 -22.07 17.97
N ASP A 9 -2.76 -23.00 17.92
CA ASP A 9 -4.09 -22.83 17.31
C ASP A 9 -4.95 -21.78 18.05
N ALA A 10 -4.77 -21.65 19.38
CA ALA A 10 -5.48 -20.65 20.18
C ALA A 10 -4.91 -19.23 19.99
N LEU A 11 -3.62 -19.10 19.66
CA LEU A 11 -3.00 -17.83 19.32
C LEU A 11 -3.37 -17.40 17.88
N THR A 12 -3.36 -18.34 16.94
CA THR A 12 -3.76 -18.11 15.53
C THR A 12 -5.25 -17.76 15.40
N SER A 13 -6.14 -18.42 16.13
CA SER A 13 -7.59 -18.13 16.08
C SER A 13 -7.95 -16.77 16.67
N ARG A 14 -7.18 -16.28 17.67
CA ARG A 14 -7.35 -14.92 18.21
C ARG A 14 -6.74 -13.85 17.30
N LEU A 15 -5.69 -14.21 16.58
CA LEU A 15 -5.02 -13.38 15.57
C LEU A 15 -5.55 -13.72 14.18
N ASN A 16 -6.89 -13.62 14.02
CA ASN A 16 -7.62 -13.86 12.79
C ASN A 16 -7.33 -12.77 11.72
N PHE A 17 -6.06 -12.61 11.39
CA PHE A 17 -5.53 -11.69 10.40
C PHE A 17 -5.90 -12.16 8.99
N GLN A 18 -5.94 -13.46 8.75
CA GLN A 18 -6.28 -14.06 7.45
C GLN A 18 -7.66 -13.60 6.94
N GLU A 19 -8.68 -13.61 7.81
CA GLU A 19 -10.06 -13.23 7.46
C GLU A 19 -10.20 -11.71 7.34
N ARG A 20 -9.45 -10.94 8.13
CA ARG A 20 -9.33 -9.48 8.00
C ARG A 20 -8.67 -9.07 6.69
N PHE A 21 -7.53 -9.67 6.32
CA PHE A 21 -6.87 -9.45 5.03
C PHE A 21 -7.71 -9.96 3.85
N GLY A 22 -8.49 -11.03 4.05
CA GLY A 22 -9.48 -11.52 3.08
C GLY A 22 -10.58 -10.50 2.81
N SER A 23 -11.15 -9.87 3.85
CA SER A 23 -12.18 -8.82 3.69
C SER A 23 -11.67 -7.54 3.03
N LEU A 24 -10.34 -7.29 3.04
CA LEU A 24 -9.72 -6.16 2.38
C LEU A 24 -9.61 -6.34 0.85
N SER A 25 -9.60 -7.59 0.36
CA SER A 25 -9.35 -7.93 -1.05
C SER A 25 -10.59 -8.29 -1.87
N THR A 26 -11.74 -8.57 -1.25
CA THR A 26 -12.93 -9.11 -1.97
C THR A 26 -14.04 -8.12 -2.29
N GLY A 27 -13.97 -6.87 -1.85
CA GLY A 27 -14.98 -5.85 -2.18
C GLY A 27 -14.70 -5.19 -3.53
N THR A 28 -15.63 -5.27 -4.48
CA THR A 28 -15.58 -4.48 -5.73
C THR A 28 -15.45 -2.99 -5.39
N VAL A 29 -14.72 -2.21 -6.20
CA VAL A 29 -14.54 -0.76 -5.97
C VAL A 29 -15.90 -0.06 -5.78
N GLY A 30 -16.92 -0.46 -6.55
CA GLY A 30 -18.30 0.03 -6.38
C GLY A 30 -18.92 -0.21 -5.01
N SER A 31 -18.69 -1.39 -4.40
CA SER A 31 -19.14 -1.70 -3.04
C SER A 31 -18.42 -0.91 -1.95
N ARG A 32 -17.18 -0.47 -2.20
CA ARG A 32 -16.41 0.41 -1.29
C ARG A 32 -16.95 1.84 -1.34
N PHE A 33 -17.29 2.33 -2.54
CA PHE A 33 -17.93 3.64 -2.70
C PHE A 33 -19.34 3.70 -2.11
N SER A 34 -20.13 2.62 -2.20
CA SER A 34 -21.47 2.57 -1.59
C SER A 34 -21.46 2.52 -0.06
N ASN A 35 -20.33 2.13 0.54
CA ASN A 35 -20.14 2.10 2.00
C ASN A 35 -19.50 3.37 2.56
N LEU A 36 -19.30 4.41 1.74
CA LEU A 36 -18.81 5.70 2.21
C LEU A 36 -19.80 6.31 3.20
N ARG A 37 -19.32 6.58 4.41
CA ARG A 37 -20.12 7.23 5.46
C ARG A 37 -20.07 8.75 5.29
N PRO A 38 -21.13 9.47 5.70
CA PRO A 38 -21.15 10.93 5.68
C PRO A 38 -19.92 11.53 6.35
N ILE A 39 -19.27 12.49 5.71
CA ILE A 39 -18.06 13.15 6.21
C ILE A 39 -18.34 13.87 7.55
N SER A 40 -19.58 14.34 7.75
CA SER A 40 -20.04 14.95 9.00
C SER A 40 -19.98 13.99 10.20
N ASP A 41 -20.22 12.70 9.98
CA ASP A 41 -20.16 11.68 11.04
C ASP A 41 -18.70 11.25 11.29
N PHE A 42 -17.89 11.23 10.23
CA PHE A 42 -16.45 10.93 10.32
C PHE A 42 -15.66 12.03 11.07
N LEU A 43 -16.05 13.29 10.89
CA LEU A 43 -15.44 14.46 11.54
C LEU A 43 -16.24 14.95 12.76
N ASP A 44 -16.99 14.07 13.44
CA ASP A 44 -17.72 14.44 14.66
C ASP A 44 -16.77 14.54 15.87
N PHE A 45 -16.13 15.69 16.02
CA PHE A 45 -15.24 16.01 17.14
C PHE A 45 -15.95 15.98 18.52
N LYS A 46 -17.28 15.98 18.56
CA LYS A 46 -18.03 15.93 19.84
C LYS A 46 -17.98 14.54 20.49
N ARG A 47 -17.63 13.49 19.72
CA ARG A 47 -17.53 12.10 20.20
C ARG A 47 -16.14 11.75 20.72
N LEU A 48 -15.18 12.67 20.65
CA LEU A 48 -13.86 12.50 21.21
C LEU A 48 -13.95 12.38 22.73
N SER A 49 -13.68 11.19 23.23
CA SER A 49 -13.62 10.89 24.67
C SER A 49 -12.36 10.09 24.96
N LYS A 50 -11.76 10.34 26.12
CA LYS A 50 -10.59 9.59 26.58
C LYS A 50 -11.04 8.16 26.93
N PRO A 51 -10.38 7.11 26.40
CA PRO A 51 -10.67 5.74 26.79
C PRO A 51 -10.30 5.54 28.26
N ALA A 52 -11.12 4.79 29.00
CA ALA A 52 -10.89 4.53 30.42
C ALA A 52 -9.74 3.54 30.65
N ASN A 53 -9.47 2.65 29.68
CA ASN A 53 -8.39 1.67 29.73
C ASN A 53 -7.92 1.26 28.32
N PHE A 54 -6.81 0.52 28.26
CA PHE A 54 -6.21 0.07 26.99
C PHE A 54 -7.09 -0.91 26.20
N GLY A 55 -7.90 -1.73 26.88
CA GLY A 55 -8.84 -2.65 26.24
C GLY A 55 -9.97 -1.90 25.51
N GLU A 56 -10.48 -0.84 26.12
CA GLU A 56 -11.46 0.05 25.50
C GLU A 56 -10.86 0.83 24.33
N ALA A 57 -9.61 1.29 24.45
CA ALA A 57 -8.88 1.92 23.36
C ALA A 57 -8.74 0.98 22.15
N GLN A 58 -8.33 -0.28 22.38
CA GLN A 58 -8.22 -1.29 21.33
C GLN A 58 -9.57 -1.60 20.67
N SER A 59 -10.65 -1.70 21.46
CA SER A 59 -12.00 -1.92 20.94
C SER A 59 -12.47 -0.74 20.08
N ARG A 60 -12.26 0.49 20.54
CA ARG A 60 -12.57 1.72 19.80
C ARG A 60 -11.79 1.81 18.49
N VAL A 61 -10.50 1.46 18.49
CA VAL A 61 -9.68 1.44 17.27
C VAL A 61 -10.23 0.40 16.28
N ASN A 62 -10.44 -0.84 16.71
CA ASN A 62 -10.98 -1.89 15.84
C ASN A 62 -12.36 -1.54 15.26
N TYR A 63 -13.25 -0.98 16.08
CA TYR A 63 -14.57 -0.55 15.63
C TYR A 63 -14.47 0.56 14.60
N ASN A 64 -13.69 1.62 14.86
CA ASN A 64 -13.55 2.74 13.93
C ASN A 64 -12.88 2.35 12.61
N LEU A 65 -11.81 1.53 12.64
CA LEU A 65 -11.16 1.05 11.41
C LEU A 65 -12.13 0.24 10.54
N SER A 66 -12.96 -0.62 11.15
CA SER A 66 -13.94 -1.40 10.41
C SER A 66 -15.08 -0.51 9.89
N HIS A 67 -15.64 0.34 10.77
CA HIS A 67 -16.81 1.17 10.49
C HIS A 67 -16.55 2.25 9.43
N TYR A 68 -15.37 2.88 9.44
CA TYR A 68 -14.97 3.93 8.50
C TYR A 68 -13.90 3.48 7.49
N SER A 69 -13.74 2.17 7.29
CA SER A 69 -12.73 1.58 6.38
C SER A 69 -12.69 2.22 4.99
N SER A 70 -13.85 2.50 4.40
CA SER A 70 -13.95 3.12 3.07
C SER A 70 -13.52 4.60 3.09
N ASN A 71 -13.85 5.35 4.14
CA ASN A 71 -13.39 6.73 4.32
C ASN A 71 -11.86 6.79 4.47
N TYR A 72 -11.28 5.90 5.30
CA TYR A 72 -9.83 5.79 5.44
C TYR A 72 -9.15 5.39 4.12
N ALA A 73 -9.74 4.48 3.33
CA ALA A 73 -9.20 4.10 2.02
C ALA A 73 -9.17 5.29 1.04
N VAL A 74 -10.20 6.14 1.04
CA VAL A 74 -10.23 7.36 0.22
C VAL A 74 -9.18 8.36 0.68
N VAL A 75 -9.05 8.62 1.98
CA VAL A 75 -8.01 9.50 2.53
C VAL A 75 -6.61 8.99 2.17
N PHE A 76 -6.38 7.68 2.35
CA PHE A 76 -5.11 7.04 1.97
C PHE A 76 -4.83 7.20 0.47
N ALA A 77 -5.83 7.01 -0.40
CA ALA A 77 -5.67 7.19 -1.84
C ALA A 77 -5.35 8.65 -2.21
N MET A 78 -6.04 9.62 -1.61
CA MET A 78 -5.77 11.05 -1.81
C MET A 78 -4.37 11.44 -1.35
N LEU A 79 -3.95 10.99 -0.16
CA LEU A 79 -2.60 11.22 0.35
C LEU A 79 -1.54 10.51 -0.48
N SER A 80 -1.82 9.31 -0.99
CA SER A 80 -0.92 8.59 -1.91
C SER A 80 -0.72 9.39 -3.18
N LEU A 81 -1.81 9.87 -3.79
CA LEU A 81 -1.73 10.70 -4.99
C LEU A 81 -0.96 12.00 -4.71
N TYR A 82 -1.22 12.66 -3.59
CA TYR A 82 -0.47 13.84 -3.16
C TYR A 82 1.03 13.55 -2.98
N ALA A 83 1.38 12.42 -2.33
CA ALA A 83 2.76 12.02 -2.10
C ALA A 83 3.50 11.74 -3.41
N LEU A 84 2.84 11.09 -4.37
CA LEU A 84 3.36 10.86 -5.72
C LEU A 84 3.57 12.18 -6.48
N LEU A 85 2.57 13.07 -6.48
CA LEU A 85 2.65 14.36 -7.19
C LEU A 85 3.68 15.31 -6.58
N THR A 86 3.91 15.23 -5.27
CA THR A 86 4.89 16.08 -4.57
C THR A 86 6.32 15.56 -4.78
N ASN A 87 6.50 14.24 -4.89
CA ASN A 87 7.80 13.62 -5.12
C ASN A 87 8.03 13.33 -6.61
N TRP A 88 8.44 14.37 -7.35
CA TRP A 88 8.70 14.30 -8.80
C TRP A 88 9.71 13.22 -9.19
N LEU A 89 10.74 12.97 -8.37
CA LEU A 89 11.74 11.93 -8.61
C LEU A 89 11.13 10.53 -8.52
N LEU A 90 10.33 10.28 -7.49
CA LEU A 90 9.64 9.02 -7.31
C LEU A 90 8.61 8.77 -8.42
N MET A 91 7.85 9.81 -8.80
CA MET A 91 6.92 9.72 -9.93
C MET A 91 7.65 9.40 -11.23
N PHE A 92 8.78 10.08 -11.50
CA PHE A 92 9.60 9.81 -12.68
C PHE A 92 10.14 8.38 -12.68
N ASP A 93 10.69 7.90 -11.56
CA ASP A 93 11.24 6.55 -11.44
C ASP A 93 10.17 5.48 -11.68
N ILE A 94 8.96 5.65 -11.14
CA ILE A 94 7.82 4.75 -11.42
C ILE A 94 7.49 4.76 -12.92
N ILE A 95 7.36 5.93 -13.54
CA ILE A 95 7.05 6.03 -14.97
C ILE A 95 8.16 5.40 -15.81
N PHE A 96 9.43 5.64 -15.47
CA PHE A 96 10.60 5.09 -16.14
C PHE A 96 10.60 3.56 -16.09
N VAL A 97 10.36 2.98 -14.90
CA VAL A 97 10.29 1.53 -14.73
C VAL A 97 9.09 0.96 -15.48
N VAL A 98 7.89 1.53 -15.33
CA VAL A 98 6.68 1.01 -16.00
C VAL A 98 6.81 1.10 -17.52
N ALA A 99 7.25 2.24 -18.05
CA ALA A 99 7.47 2.43 -19.48
C ALA A 99 8.60 1.53 -20.00
N GLY A 100 9.70 1.41 -19.25
CA GLY A 100 10.81 0.53 -19.59
C GLY A 100 10.39 -0.94 -19.67
N MET A 101 9.69 -1.43 -18.64
CA MET A 101 9.12 -2.78 -18.61
C MET A 101 8.11 -2.99 -19.73
N PHE A 102 7.26 -2.01 -20.04
CA PHE A 102 6.29 -2.09 -21.12
C PHE A 102 6.96 -2.17 -22.50
N ILE A 103 7.97 -1.33 -22.75
CA ILE A 103 8.75 -1.35 -23.99
C ILE A 103 9.44 -2.69 -24.13
N ILE A 104 10.18 -3.15 -23.11
CA ILE A 104 10.90 -4.43 -23.12
C ILE A 104 9.94 -5.61 -23.31
N GLY A 105 8.80 -5.60 -22.63
CA GLY A 105 7.76 -6.60 -22.80
C GLY A 105 7.19 -6.65 -24.21
N ARG A 106 7.15 -5.51 -24.92
CA ARG A 106 6.68 -5.44 -26.31
C ARG A 106 7.65 -6.02 -27.33
N LEU A 107 8.89 -6.33 -26.94
CA LEU A 107 9.86 -7.00 -27.82
C LEU A 107 9.64 -8.51 -27.95
N ASP A 108 8.76 -9.12 -27.14
CA ASP A 108 8.47 -10.56 -27.17
C ASP A 108 9.74 -11.44 -27.13
N GLY A 109 10.75 -10.99 -26.38
CA GLY A 109 12.04 -11.69 -26.22
C GLY A 109 13.02 -11.51 -27.39
N ARG A 110 12.68 -10.68 -28.38
CA ARG A 110 13.60 -10.30 -29.47
C ARG A 110 14.59 -9.25 -28.99
N ASP A 111 15.77 -9.24 -29.60
CA ASP A 111 16.74 -8.19 -29.36
C ASP A 111 16.22 -6.84 -29.91
N LEU A 112 16.48 -5.77 -29.16
CA LEU A 112 16.15 -4.42 -29.59
C LEU A 112 17.20 -3.98 -30.60
N GLU A 113 16.79 -3.92 -31.86
CA GLU A 113 17.59 -3.41 -32.96
C GLU A 113 17.09 -2.01 -33.36
N ILE A 114 17.78 -0.96 -32.91
CA ILE A 114 17.52 0.43 -33.32
C ILE A 114 18.69 0.86 -34.22
N GLY A 115 18.49 0.79 -35.54
CA GLY A 115 19.52 1.13 -36.51
C GLY A 115 20.75 0.23 -36.40
N THR A 116 21.88 0.77 -35.95
CA THR A 116 23.13 0.01 -35.71
C THR A 116 23.25 -0.53 -34.29
N PHE A 117 22.37 -0.10 -33.36
CA PHE A 117 22.42 -0.52 -31.96
C PHE A 117 21.60 -1.78 -31.76
N LYS A 118 22.26 -2.87 -31.34
CA LYS A 118 21.63 -4.11 -30.91
C LYS A 118 21.82 -4.27 -29.41
N ALA A 119 20.73 -4.33 -28.66
CA ALA A 119 20.75 -4.65 -27.24
C ALA A 119 19.86 -5.85 -26.97
N THR A 120 20.39 -6.82 -26.21
CA THR A 120 19.59 -7.98 -25.82
C THR A 120 18.56 -7.60 -24.78
N THR A 121 17.48 -8.36 -24.69
CA THR A 121 16.44 -8.18 -23.66
C THR A 121 17.05 -8.16 -22.25
N SER A 122 18.05 -9.01 -21.98
CA SER A 122 18.78 -9.05 -20.71
C SER A 122 19.54 -7.75 -20.44
N GLN A 123 20.23 -7.20 -21.44
CA GLN A 123 20.96 -5.92 -21.31
C GLN A 123 20.01 -4.75 -21.04
N LEU A 124 18.82 -4.76 -21.64
CA LEU A 124 17.79 -3.73 -21.39
C LEU A 124 17.26 -3.81 -19.96
N TYR A 125 16.94 -5.00 -19.46
CA TYR A 125 16.54 -5.16 -18.06
C TYR A 125 17.67 -4.79 -17.10
N THR A 126 18.92 -5.16 -17.40
CA THR A 126 20.06 -4.75 -16.59
C THR A 126 20.23 -3.23 -16.60
N GLY A 127 20.14 -2.58 -17.76
CA GLY A 127 20.22 -1.11 -17.87
C GLY A 127 19.08 -0.42 -17.11
N LEU A 128 17.86 -0.96 -17.22
CA LEU A 128 16.70 -0.47 -16.48
C LEU A 128 16.96 -0.54 -14.96
N LEU A 129 17.44 -1.67 -14.45
CA LEU A 129 17.74 -1.84 -13.03
C LEU A 129 18.90 -0.96 -12.56
N VAL A 130 19.97 -0.83 -13.34
CA VAL A 130 21.14 -0.03 -13.00
C VAL A 130 20.79 1.46 -12.89
N ILE A 131 19.79 1.93 -13.63
CA ILE A 131 19.31 3.32 -13.55
C ILE A 131 18.22 3.46 -12.47
N ALA A 132 17.25 2.55 -12.45
CA ALA A 132 16.11 2.61 -11.54
C ALA A 132 16.50 2.40 -10.07
N ILE A 133 17.49 1.55 -9.76
CA ILE A 133 17.88 1.32 -8.36
C ILE A 133 18.48 2.59 -7.73
N PRO A 134 19.50 3.26 -8.31
CA PRO A 134 20.01 4.52 -7.78
C PRO A 134 18.94 5.61 -7.73
N LEU A 135 18.11 5.75 -8.77
CA LEU A 135 17.03 6.74 -8.79
C LEU A 135 15.99 6.47 -7.70
N GLY A 136 15.58 5.22 -7.54
CA GLY A 136 14.67 4.78 -6.48
C GLY A 136 15.23 5.02 -5.08
N LEU A 137 16.53 4.77 -4.86
CA LEU A 137 17.17 5.08 -3.58
C LEU A 137 17.17 6.58 -3.28
N LEU A 138 17.42 7.42 -4.29
CA LEU A 138 17.37 8.89 -4.15
C LEU A 138 15.94 9.39 -3.93
N ALA A 139 14.97 8.81 -4.64
CA ALA A 139 13.55 9.11 -4.53
C ALA A 139 12.97 8.79 -3.14
N SER A 140 13.68 7.97 -2.34
CA SER A 140 13.32 7.65 -0.95
C SER A 140 11.87 7.15 -0.79
N PRO A 141 11.46 6.08 -1.50
CA PRO A 141 10.10 5.56 -1.45
C PRO A 141 9.70 5.12 -0.05
N PHE A 142 10.64 4.57 0.73
CA PHE A 142 10.38 4.20 2.13
C PHE A 142 10.01 5.39 3.00
N ALA A 143 10.68 6.53 2.84
CA ALA A 143 10.33 7.75 3.57
C ALA A 143 8.94 8.25 3.17
N THR A 144 8.61 8.18 1.88
CA THR A 144 7.30 8.54 1.35
C THR A 144 6.19 7.62 1.90
N LEU A 145 6.45 6.31 1.99
CA LEU A 145 5.53 5.33 2.59
C LEU A 145 5.35 5.54 4.09
N LEU A 146 6.44 5.75 4.84
CA LEU A 146 6.36 6.03 6.28
C LEU A 146 5.61 7.33 6.56
N TRP A 147 5.84 8.37 5.74
CA TRP A 147 5.09 9.61 5.79
C TRP A 147 3.60 9.37 5.52
N LEU A 148 3.27 8.58 4.50
CA LEU A 148 1.90 8.24 4.13
C LEU A 148 1.18 7.49 5.25
N ILE A 149 1.83 6.52 5.89
CA ILE A 149 1.29 5.78 7.04
C ILE A 149 1.04 6.75 8.20
N GLY A 150 2.02 7.59 8.55
CA GLY A 150 1.88 8.57 9.63
C GLY A 150 0.79 9.60 9.36
N ALA A 151 0.66 10.09 8.13
CA ALA A 151 -0.32 11.09 7.73
C ALA A 151 -1.76 10.52 7.63
N SER A 152 -1.90 9.24 7.28
CA SER A 152 -3.22 8.60 7.17
C SER A 152 -3.79 8.14 8.52
N GLY A 153 -2.99 8.14 9.59
CA GLY A 153 -3.46 7.92 10.96
C GLY A 153 -4.13 6.56 11.18
N VAL A 154 -3.77 5.56 10.37
CA VAL A 154 -4.18 4.16 10.47
C VAL A 154 -3.11 3.29 11.13
#